data_AF-A0A538T148-F1
#
_entry.id   AF-A0A538T148-F1
#
_cell.length_a   1.000
_cell.length_b   1.000
_cell.length_c   1.000
_cell.angle_alpha   90.00
_cell.angle_beta   90.00
_cell.angle_gamma   90.00
#
_symmetry.space_group_name_H-M   'P 1'
#
loop_
_entity.id
_entity.type
_entity.pdbx_description
1 polymer ?
#
loop_
_entity_poly.entity_id
_entity_poly.type
_entity_poly.pdbx_seq_one_letter_code
_entity_poly.pdbx_strand_id
1 'polypeptide(L)'
;MSVLIGRATRVLVQGITGRDGAFHTRGMLDYGTKVVAGVTPGKGGEKVHSVPVFDSVEEAVARTGANCSVIYVPAALAQDAIYEAVDSGIPLVVCISEGIPVRDMVEVAAYMRGRHGRLVGPNCPGLISPGQSKVGIMPGSIVKPGKVGVVSRSGTLTYEVVWQLTRAGLGQSTCIGIGGDPIVGTRFADMLALYEQDPGTEAIVLIGEIGGSDEEDAALLIKRSITKPVVAFVAGQTAPPGKRMGHAGAIVSGGSGTAQEKMARFQGAGIPVAKTPSEIPGLILAALRPKRKSGLKLLRGRRTKAPKGKSKTPQRASKLPRRRAR
;
A
#
# COMPACT_ATOMS: atom_id res chain seq x y z
N MET A 1 -11.82 -11.55 0.54
CA MET A 1 -12.05 -10.16 0.99
C MET A 1 -10.89 -9.32 0.48
N SER A 2 -11.17 -8.10 0.04
CA SER A 2 -10.24 -7.20 -0.65
C SER A 2 -10.87 -5.80 -0.70
N VAL A 3 -10.06 -4.78 -0.97
CA VAL A 3 -10.55 -3.39 -1.13
C VAL A 3 -10.70 -3.04 -2.61
N LEU A 4 -11.75 -2.27 -2.93
CA LEU A 4 -12.09 -1.71 -4.25
C LEU A 4 -12.43 -2.71 -5.37
N ILE A 5 -11.66 -3.78 -5.54
CA ILE A 5 -11.88 -4.81 -6.56
C ILE A 5 -11.95 -6.22 -5.96
N GLY A 6 -12.64 -7.11 -6.66
CA GLY A 6 -12.77 -8.51 -6.30
C GLY A 6 -13.49 -9.31 -7.39
N ARG A 7 -14.02 -10.48 -7.04
CA ARG A 7 -14.69 -11.38 -7.99
C ARG A 7 -15.95 -10.78 -8.64
N ALA A 8 -16.60 -9.82 -7.96
CA ALA A 8 -17.80 -9.16 -8.47
C ALA A 8 -17.51 -7.97 -9.41
N THR A 9 -16.24 -7.59 -9.55
CA THR A 9 -15.83 -6.47 -10.41
C THR A 9 -16.01 -6.86 -11.88
N ARG A 10 -16.71 -6.00 -12.63
CA ARG A 10 -16.95 -6.11 -14.06
C ARG A 10 -16.27 -4.92 -14.72
N VAL A 11 -15.16 -5.20 -15.40
CA VAL A 11 -14.24 -4.17 -15.91
C VAL A 11 -14.63 -3.80 -17.34
N LEU A 12 -14.72 -2.50 -17.58
CA LEU A 12 -14.75 -1.88 -18.90
C LEU A 12 -13.38 -1.28 -19.21
N VAL A 13 -12.93 -1.41 -20.46
CA VAL A 13 -11.63 -0.88 -20.92
C VAL A 13 -11.83 0.26 -21.91
N GLN A 14 -11.52 1.50 -21.50
CA GLN A 14 -11.50 2.64 -22.41
C GLN A 14 -10.16 2.67 -23.18
N GLY A 15 -10.24 2.72 -24.52
CA GLY A 15 -9.08 2.55 -25.39
C GLY A 15 -8.72 1.09 -25.66
N ILE A 16 -9.69 0.16 -25.58
CA ILE A 16 -9.46 -1.29 -25.72
C ILE A 16 -8.81 -1.69 -27.05
N THR A 17 -9.09 -0.97 -28.14
CA THR A 17 -8.53 -1.29 -29.47
C THR A 17 -7.12 -0.72 -29.68
N GLY A 18 -6.62 0.10 -28.75
CA GLY A 18 -5.25 0.58 -28.75
C GLY A 18 -4.27 -0.52 -28.36
N ARG A 19 -2.99 -0.36 -28.73
CA ARG A 19 -1.92 -1.35 -28.44
C ARG A 19 -1.89 -1.77 -26.97
N ASP A 20 -1.79 -0.82 -26.06
CA ASP A 20 -1.64 -1.10 -24.63
C ASP A 20 -2.97 -1.53 -23.99
N GLY A 21 -4.09 -0.97 -24.44
CA GLY A 21 -5.43 -1.38 -24.02
C GLY A 21 -5.72 -2.84 -24.38
N ALA A 22 -5.43 -3.27 -25.60
CA ALA A 22 -5.60 -4.65 -26.05
C ALA A 22 -4.66 -5.59 -25.28
N PHE A 23 -3.36 -5.24 -25.20
CA PHE A 23 -2.36 -6.04 -24.51
C PHE A 23 -2.71 -6.29 -23.03
N HIS A 24 -3.09 -5.24 -22.30
CA HIS A 24 -3.45 -5.38 -20.90
C HIS A 24 -4.85 -5.96 -20.69
N THR A 25 -5.78 -5.81 -21.65
CA THR A 25 -7.04 -6.57 -21.65
C THR A 25 -6.77 -8.05 -21.67
N ARG A 26 -5.88 -8.52 -22.56
CA ARG A 26 -5.47 -9.93 -22.58
C ARG A 26 -4.89 -10.38 -21.24
N GLY A 27 -3.97 -9.60 -20.68
CA GLY A 27 -3.37 -9.90 -19.38
C GLY A 27 -4.37 -9.92 -18.21
N MET A 28 -5.42 -9.09 -18.25
CA MET A 28 -6.51 -9.12 -17.26
C MET A 28 -7.38 -10.36 -17.41
N LEU A 29 -7.75 -10.72 -18.65
CA LEU A 29 -8.50 -11.94 -18.95
C LEU A 29 -7.72 -13.20 -18.52
N ASP A 30 -6.44 -13.29 -18.88
CA ASP A 30 -5.56 -14.41 -18.50
C ASP A 30 -5.39 -14.52 -16.97
N TYR A 31 -5.49 -13.41 -16.24
CA TYR A 31 -5.48 -13.41 -14.77
C TYR A 31 -6.82 -13.86 -14.14
N GLY A 32 -7.90 -13.91 -14.93
CA GLY A 32 -9.25 -14.23 -14.46
C GLY A 32 -10.11 -13.00 -14.10
N THR A 33 -9.68 -11.79 -14.45
CA THR A 33 -10.52 -10.59 -14.31
C THR A 33 -11.70 -10.67 -15.28
N LYS A 34 -12.91 -10.36 -14.79
CA LYS A 34 -14.10 -10.28 -15.63
C LYS A 34 -14.13 -8.96 -16.40
N VAL A 35 -13.51 -8.94 -17.58
CA VAL A 35 -13.62 -7.83 -18.54
C VAL A 35 -14.89 -8.02 -19.37
N VAL A 36 -15.82 -7.07 -19.30
CA VAL A 36 -17.18 -7.19 -19.87
C VAL A 36 -17.41 -6.32 -21.10
N ALA A 37 -16.64 -5.26 -21.24
CA ALA A 37 -16.79 -4.29 -22.31
C ALA A 37 -15.44 -3.61 -22.62
N GLY A 38 -15.32 -3.10 -23.83
CA GLY A 38 -14.36 -2.05 -24.11
C GLY A 38 -15.02 -0.92 -24.88
N VAL A 39 -14.39 0.24 -24.85
CA VAL A 39 -14.87 1.45 -25.52
C VAL A 39 -13.79 1.98 -26.44
N THR A 40 -14.16 2.24 -27.68
CA THR A 40 -13.37 3.04 -28.63
C THR A 40 -14.37 3.72 -29.57
N PRO A 41 -14.52 5.06 -29.49
CA PRO A 41 -15.44 5.79 -30.36
C PRO A 41 -15.18 5.49 -31.85
N GLY A 42 -16.25 5.20 -32.59
CA GLY A 42 -16.21 4.83 -34.01
C GLY A 42 -15.92 3.36 -34.28
N LYS A 43 -15.84 2.50 -33.25
CA LYS A 43 -15.58 1.06 -33.36
C LYS A 43 -16.61 0.20 -32.62
N GLY A 44 -17.78 0.76 -32.29
CA GLY A 44 -18.90 0.01 -31.76
C GLY A 44 -19.26 -1.20 -32.63
N GLY A 45 -19.50 -2.34 -31.99
CA GLY A 45 -19.81 -3.61 -32.66
C GLY A 45 -18.60 -4.51 -32.94
N GLU A 46 -17.37 -4.01 -32.84
CA GLU A 46 -16.17 -4.83 -32.90
C GLU A 46 -15.99 -5.72 -31.66
N LYS A 47 -14.99 -6.60 -31.69
CA LYS A 47 -14.57 -7.41 -30.54
C LYS A 47 -13.05 -7.40 -30.39
N VAL A 48 -12.57 -7.28 -29.15
CA VAL A 48 -11.15 -7.45 -28.79
C VAL A 48 -11.05 -8.58 -27.76
N HIS A 49 -10.32 -9.64 -28.08
CA HIS A 49 -10.22 -10.84 -27.22
C HIS A 49 -11.60 -11.40 -26.79
N SER A 50 -12.57 -11.38 -27.69
CA SER A 50 -13.98 -11.74 -27.47
C SER A 50 -14.79 -10.79 -26.57
N VAL A 51 -14.20 -9.70 -26.09
CA VAL A 51 -14.90 -8.62 -25.37
C VAL A 51 -15.58 -7.70 -26.38
N PRO A 52 -16.89 -7.39 -26.24
CA PRO A 52 -17.58 -6.47 -27.13
C PRO A 52 -17.06 -5.03 -26.98
N VAL A 53 -16.93 -4.34 -28.10
CA VAL A 53 -16.55 -2.93 -28.17
C VAL A 53 -17.79 -2.07 -28.42
N PHE A 54 -17.88 -0.96 -27.70
CA PHE A 54 -18.94 0.04 -27.78
C PHE A 54 -18.37 1.40 -28.16
N ASP A 55 -19.22 2.28 -28.67
CA ASP A 55 -18.83 3.65 -29.01
C ASP A 55 -18.76 4.57 -27.78
N SER A 56 -19.57 4.31 -26.74
CA SER A 56 -19.58 5.08 -25.49
C SER A 56 -19.58 4.21 -24.23
N VAL A 57 -19.12 4.80 -23.12
CA VAL A 57 -19.15 4.17 -21.80
C VAL A 57 -20.59 4.00 -21.31
N GLU A 58 -21.48 4.96 -21.58
CA GLU A 58 -22.89 4.89 -21.19
C GLU A 58 -23.58 3.64 -21.77
N GLU A 59 -23.43 3.42 -23.08
CA GLU A 59 -24.01 2.25 -23.75
C GLU A 59 -23.43 0.95 -23.17
N ALA A 60 -22.10 0.91 -23.02
CA ALA A 60 -21.40 -0.24 -22.49
C ALA A 60 -21.84 -0.59 -21.06
N VAL A 61 -22.03 0.41 -20.19
CA VAL A 61 -22.53 0.24 -18.82
C VAL A 61 -23.97 -0.26 -18.85
N ALA A 62 -24.86 0.35 -19.65
CA ALA A 62 -26.26 -0.06 -19.75
C ALA A 62 -26.41 -1.53 -20.19
N ARG A 63 -25.54 -1.98 -21.10
CA ARG A 63 -25.61 -3.35 -21.65
C ARG A 63 -24.89 -4.41 -20.83
N THR A 64 -23.88 -4.05 -20.05
CA THR A 64 -23.01 -5.03 -19.38
C THR A 64 -23.00 -4.91 -17.86
N GLY A 65 -23.56 -3.81 -17.34
CA GLY A 65 -23.52 -3.45 -15.93
C GLY A 65 -22.10 -3.25 -15.41
N ALA A 66 -21.15 -2.82 -16.24
CA ALA A 66 -19.78 -2.55 -15.81
C ALA A 66 -19.75 -1.63 -14.58
N ASN A 67 -18.89 -1.96 -13.61
CA ASN A 67 -18.76 -1.21 -12.35
C ASN A 67 -17.33 -0.76 -12.05
N CYS A 68 -16.43 -0.96 -12.99
CA CYS A 68 -15.07 -0.44 -12.95
C CYS A 68 -14.63 -0.10 -14.38
N SER A 69 -14.02 1.06 -14.57
CA SER A 69 -13.39 1.46 -15.84
C SER A 69 -11.89 1.52 -15.66
N VAL A 70 -11.14 0.98 -16.61
CA VAL A 70 -9.70 1.22 -16.74
C VAL A 70 -9.41 1.96 -18.04
N ILE A 71 -8.60 3.00 -17.94
CA ILE A 71 -8.33 3.96 -19.02
C ILE A 71 -6.89 3.75 -19.53
N TYR A 72 -6.78 3.43 -20.81
CA TYR A 72 -5.52 3.29 -21.57
C TYR A 72 -5.44 4.29 -22.74
N VAL A 73 -6.23 5.37 -22.71
CA VAL A 73 -6.21 6.40 -23.76
C VAL A 73 -4.98 7.32 -23.60
N PRO A 74 -4.51 7.97 -24.67
CA PRO A 74 -3.45 8.98 -24.58
C PRO A 74 -3.77 10.08 -23.55
N ALA A 75 -2.73 10.67 -22.95
CA ALA A 75 -2.87 11.70 -21.91
C ALA A 75 -3.81 12.85 -22.28
N ALA A 76 -3.75 13.32 -23.54
CA ALA A 76 -4.59 14.40 -24.05
C ALA A 76 -6.10 14.07 -24.09
N LEU A 77 -6.47 12.79 -23.98
CA LEU A 77 -7.87 12.33 -24.00
C LEU A 77 -8.33 11.81 -22.63
N ALA A 78 -7.42 11.78 -21.64
CA ALA A 78 -7.68 11.10 -20.37
C ALA A 78 -8.66 11.88 -19.48
N GLN A 79 -8.69 13.21 -19.55
CA GLN A 79 -9.66 14.04 -18.82
C GLN A 79 -11.09 13.68 -19.23
N ASP A 80 -11.40 13.73 -20.52
CA ASP A 80 -12.73 13.42 -21.04
C ASP A 80 -13.12 11.96 -20.77
N ALA A 81 -12.19 11.02 -20.91
CA ALA A 81 -12.41 9.61 -20.57
C ALA A 81 -12.74 9.38 -19.07
N ILE A 82 -12.16 10.19 -18.17
CA ILE A 82 -12.51 10.17 -16.74
C ILE A 82 -13.92 10.72 -16.55
N TYR A 83 -14.27 11.85 -17.17
CA TYR A 83 -15.61 12.44 -17.08
C TYR A 83 -16.68 11.48 -17.60
N GLU A 84 -16.46 10.88 -18.77
CA GLU A 84 -17.39 9.94 -19.39
C GLU A 84 -17.68 8.75 -18.48
N ALA A 85 -16.65 8.18 -17.84
CA ALA A 85 -16.84 7.07 -16.90
C ALA A 85 -17.62 7.46 -15.65
N VAL A 86 -17.31 8.62 -15.08
CA VAL A 86 -17.98 9.12 -13.86
C VAL A 86 -19.44 9.43 -14.14
N ASP A 87 -19.72 10.12 -15.26
CA ASP A 87 -21.07 10.48 -15.66
C ASP A 87 -21.91 9.26 -16.06
N SER A 88 -21.27 8.20 -16.56
CA SER A 88 -21.90 6.90 -16.78
C SER A 88 -22.16 6.10 -15.49
N GLY A 89 -21.90 6.69 -14.33
CA GLY A 89 -22.20 6.09 -13.03
C GLY A 89 -21.21 5.01 -12.59
N ILE A 90 -20.00 4.95 -13.16
CA ILE A 90 -18.99 3.96 -12.78
C ILE A 90 -18.41 4.28 -11.39
N PRO A 91 -18.53 3.39 -10.39
CA PRO A 91 -18.05 3.67 -9.04
C PRO A 91 -16.52 3.74 -8.91
N LEU A 92 -15.77 3.05 -9.77
CA LEU A 92 -14.31 2.99 -9.73
C LEU A 92 -13.70 3.22 -11.12
N VAL A 93 -12.94 4.30 -11.26
CA VAL A 93 -12.19 4.66 -12.47
C VAL A 93 -10.70 4.53 -12.19
N VAL A 94 -9.97 3.81 -13.03
CA VAL A 94 -8.53 3.59 -12.92
C VAL A 94 -7.85 4.20 -14.14
N CYS A 95 -7.11 5.29 -13.95
CA CYS A 95 -6.40 5.96 -15.02
C CYS A 95 -4.92 5.56 -15.03
N ILE A 96 -4.50 4.85 -16.08
CA ILE A 96 -3.12 4.37 -16.22
C ILE A 96 -2.23 5.45 -16.86
N SER A 97 -2.81 6.26 -17.75
CA SER A 97 -2.11 7.24 -18.58
C SER A 97 -1.19 8.14 -17.77
N GLU A 98 0.05 8.27 -18.24
CA GLU A 98 1.06 9.19 -17.70
C GLU A 98 1.16 10.44 -18.59
N GLY A 99 1.52 11.58 -18.01
CA GLY A 99 1.77 12.82 -18.74
C GLY A 99 0.50 13.66 -18.98
N ILE A 100 -0.56 13.44 -18.21
CA ILE A 100 -1.73 14.32 -18.22
C ILE A 100 -1.30 15.69 -17.69
N PRO A 101 -1.64 16.81 -18.37
CA PRO A 101 -1.35 18.14 -17.87
C PRO A 101 -1.91 18.34 -16.45
N VAL A 102 -1.11 18.97 -15.58
CA VAL A 102 -1.52 19.23 -14.19
C VAL A 102 -2.80 20.07 -14.13
N ARG A 103 -2.98 21.00 -15.08
CA ARG A 103 -4.19 21.81 -15.21
C ARG A 103 -5.44 20.94 -15.39
N ASP A 104 -5.38 19.99 -16.31
CA ASP A 104 -6.50 19.08 -16.58
C ASP A 104 -6.81 18.26 -15.33
N MET A 105 -5.79 17.83 -14.58
CA MET A 105 -6.00 17.13 -13.31
C MET A 105 -6.54 18.02 -12.18
N VAL A 106 -6.30 19.34 -12.18
CA VAL A 106 -6.98 20.29 -11.28
C VAL A 106 -8.47 20.31 -11.61
N GLU A 107 -8.82 20.40 -12.88
CA GLU A 107 -10.20 20.39 -13.35
C GLU A 107 -10.89 19.05 -13.03
N VAL A 108 -10.20 17.92 -13.23
CA VAL A 108 -10.68 16.59 -12.82
C VAL A 108 -10.91 16.53 -11.32
N ALA A 109 -9.97 17.00 -10.50
CA ALA A 109 -10.14 17.00 -9.05
C ALA A 109 -11.34 17.86 -8.61
N ALA A 110 -11.58 18.99 -9.28
CA ALA A 110 -12.77 19.81 -9.04
C ALA A 110 -14.05 19.11 -9.51
N TYR A 111 -14.02 18.45 -10.66
CA TYR A 111 -15.15 17.70 -11.22
C TYR A 111 -15.57 16.54 -10.31
N MET A 112 -14.61 15.79 -9.78
CA MET A 112 -14.89 14.64 -8.92
C MET A 112 -15.54 15.02 -7.58
N ARG A 113 -15.42 16.28 -7.12
CA ARG A 113 -15.99 16.72 -5.83
C ARG A 113 -17.52 16.65 -5.86
N GLY A 114 -18.09 15.96 -4.88
CA GLY A 114 -19.54 15.82 -4.72
C GLY A 114 -20.20 14.84 -5.69
N ARG A 115 -19.44 14.24 -6.61
CA ARG A 115 -19.93 13.20 -7.52
C ARG A 115 -19.72 11.81 -6.94
N HIS A 116 -20.54 10.87 -7.39
CA HIS A 116 -20.36 9.46 -7.06
C HIS A 116 -19.27 8.87 -7.97
N GLY A 117 -18.20 8.36 -7.38
CA GLY A 117 -17.11 7.73 -8.11
C GLY A 117 -15.77 7.92 -7.40
N ARG A 118 -14.86 6.98 -7.59
CA ARG A 118 -13.48 7.04 -7.10
C ARG A 118 -12.51 6.94 -8.26
N LEU A 119 -11.56 7.86 -8.34
CA LEU A 119 -10.45 7.80 -9.29
C LEU A 119 -9.20 7.22 -8.61
N VAL A 120 -8.56 6.24 -9.24
CA VAL A 120 -7.21 5.76 -8.93
C VAL A 120 -6.29 6.18 -10.06
N GLY A 121 -5.12 6.72 -9.73
CA GLY A 121 -4.24 7.39 -10.69
C GLY A 121 -4.51 8.89 -10.80
N PRO A 122 -4.07 9.55 -11.89
CA PRO A 122 -3.44 8.97 -13.08
C PRO A 122 -1.99 8.51 -12.84
N ASN A 123 -1.26 8.16 -13.90
CA ASN A 123 0.14 7.74 -13.85
C ASN A 123 0.37 6.63 -12.81
N CYS A 124 -0.42 5.56 -12.91
CA CYS A 124 -0.42 4.49 -11.92
C CYS A 124 -0.41 3.10 -12.56
N PRO A 125 0.11 2.08 -11.86
CA PRO A 125 0.04 0.69 -12.32
C PRO A 125 -1.36 0.07 -12.20
N GLY A 126 -2.32 0.77 -11.60
CA GLY A 126 -3.62 0.26 -11.20
C GLY A 126 -3.57 -0.53 -9.89
N LEU A 127 -4.40 -1.57 -9.79
CA LEU A 127 -4.56 -2.37 -8.58
C LEU A 127 -4.81 -3.86 -8.86
N ILE A 128 -4.44 -4.68 -7.89
CA ILE A 128 -4.59 -6.13 -7.96
C ILE A 128 -5.00 -6.69 -6.59
N SER A 129 -6.05 -7.51 -6.59
CA SER A 129 -6.46 -8.34 -5.46
C SER A 129 -6.12 -9.79 -5.79
N PRO A 130 -5.07 -10.37 -5.18
CA PRO A 130 -4.52 -11.65 -5.63
C PRO A 130 -5.56 -12.77 -5.67
N GLY A 131 -5.61 -13.50 -6.79
CA GLY A 131 -6.56 -14.61 -7.01
C GLY A 131 -8.02 -14.19 -7.18
N GLN A 132 -8.30 -12.89 -7.31
CA GLN A 132 -9.65 -12.35 -7.49
C GLN A 132 -9.78 -11.50 -8.75
N SER A 133 -9.00 -10.41 -8.85
CA SER A 133 -9.10 -9.47 -9.97
C SER A 133 -7.84 -8.61 -10.06
N LYS A 134 -7.45 -8.28 -11.28
CA LYS A 134 -6.40 -7.32 -11.64
C LYS A 134 -6.99 -6.27 -12.58
N VAL A 135 -6.77 -5.00 -12.27
CA VAL A 135 -7.15 -3.85 -13.11
C VAL A 135 -5.92 -2.96 -13.29
N GLY A 136 -5.35 -2.92 -14.49
CA GLY A 136 -4.12 -2.18 -14.77
C GLY A 136 -2.98 -3.06 -15.26
N ILE A 137 -1.74 -2.64 -15.00
CA ILE A 137 -0.54 -3.17 -15.65
C ILE A 137 0.34 -4.05 -14.75
N MET A 138 0.09 -4.09 -13.43
CA MET A 138 0.91 -4.86 -12.47
C MET A 138 0.98 -6.37 -12.79
N PRO A 139 2.15 -7.01 -12.89
CA PRO A 139 2.24 -8.43 -13.24
C PRO A 139 1.55 -9.33 -12.20
N GLY A 140 0.70 -10.26 -12.65
CA GLY A 140 -0.03 -11.17 -11.77
C GLY A 140 0.83 -12.31 -11.19
N SER A 141 2.00 -12.57 -11.79
CA SER A 141 2.90 -13.66 -11.39
C SER A 141 3.70 -13.41 -10.12
N ILE A 142 3.76 -12.16 -9.65
CA ILE A 142 4.55 -11.77 -8.47
C ILE A 142 3.73 -11.70 -7.18
N VAL A 143 2.40 -11.85 -7.27
CA VAL A 143 1.48 -11.72 -6.14
C VAL A 143 1.02 -13.09 -5.63
N LYS A 144 0.66 -13.17 -4.35
CA LYS A 144 0.01 -14.33 -3.75
C LYS A 144 -1.03 -13.87 -2.74
N PRO A 145 -2.21 -14.51 -2.64
CA PRO A 145 -3.17 -14.19 -1.59
C PRO A 145 -2.51 -14.22 -0.21
N GLY A 146 -2.78 -13.17 0.57
CA GLY A 146 -2.22 -12.97 1.91
C GLY A 146 -2.94 -11.84 2.64
N LYS A 147 -2.26 -11.28 3.65
CA LYS A 147 -2.89 -10.39 4.64
C LYS A 147 -2.32 -8.97 4.66
N VAL A 148 -1.40 -8.66 3.74
CA VAL A 148 -0.73 -7.36 3.68
C VAL A 148 -1.37 -6.48 2.61
N GLY A 149 -1.93 -5.34 3.00
CA GLY A 149 -2.35 -4.29 2.07
C GLY A 149 -1.14 -3.49 1.62
N VAL A 150 -1.04 -3.18 0.33
CA VAL A 150 0.09 -2.39 -0.22
C VAL A 150 -0.45 -1.16 -0.93
N VAL A 151 0.03 0.03 -0.58
CA VAL A 151 -0.27 1.29 -1.28
C VAL A 151 1.02 2.01 -1.64
N SER A 152 1.12 2.48 -2.89
CA SER A 152 2.33 3.16 -3.38
C SER A 152 2.05 4.22 -4.42
N ARG A 153 2.93 5.21 -4.53
CA ARG A 153 2.99 6.12 -5.69
C ARG A 153 3.70 5.52 -6.91
N SER A 154 4.58 4.54 -6.71
CA SER A 154 5.46 4.00 -7.76
C SER A 154 5.02 2.65 -8.29
N GLY A 155 5.13 2.45 -9.61
CA GLY A 155 4.85 1.17 -10.27
C GLY A 155 5.83 0.05 -9.91
N THR A 156 7.04 0.08 -10.48
CA THR A 156 8.01 -1.02 -10.36
C THR A 156 8.53 -1.22 -8.94
N LEU A 157 8.61 -0.17 -8.13
CA LEU A 157 8.95 -0.31 -6.72
C LEU A 157 7.87 -1.08 -5.95
N THR A 158 6.59 -0.91 -6.30
CA THR A 158 5.51 -1.75 -5.76
C THR A 158 5.75 -3.20 -6.12
N TYR A 159 6.18 -3.49 -7.34
CA TYR A 159 6.41 -4.86 -7.81
C TYR A 159 7.52 -5.54 -7.00
N GLU A 160 8.61 -4.82 -6.72
CA GLU A 160 9.70 -5.32 -5.89
C GLU A 160 9.21 -5.63 -4.47
N VAL A 161 8.49 -4.71 -3.82
CA VAL A 161 8.00 -4.93 -2.45
C VAL A 161 7.00 -6.09 -2.40
N VAL A 162 6.07 -6.15 -3.35
CA VAL A 162 5.10 -7.24 -3.49
C VAL A 162 5.83 -8.58 -3.67
N TRP A 163 6.85 -8.63 -4.52
CA TRP A 163 7.66 -9.82 -4.71
C TRP A 163 8.37 -10.27 -3.43
N GLN A 164 8.98 -9.34 -2.69
CA GLN A 164 9.64 -9.62 -1.40
C GLN A 164 8.64 -10.19 -0.36
N LEU A 165 7.44 -9.58 -0.27
CA LEU A 165 6.37 -10.08 0.61
C LEU A 165 5.89 -11.49 0.20
N THR A 166 5.73 -11.73 -1.10
CA THR A 166 5.34 -13.05 -1.64
C THR A 166 6.38 -14.10 -1.30
N ARG A 167 7.67 -13.82 -1.53
CA ARG A 167 8.79 -14.74 -1.20
C ARG A 167 8.92 -15.02 0.28
N ALA A 168 8.58 -14.06 1.13
CA ALA A 168 8.53 -14.23 2.58
C ALA A 168 7.28 -14.99 3.07
N GLY A 169 6.38 -15.40 2.18
CA GLY A 169 5.16 -16.13 2.52
C GLY A 169 4.05 -15.28 3.14
N LEU A 170 4.16 -13.95 3.10
CA LEU A 170 3.17 -13.03 3.67
C LEU A 170 1.98 -12.81 2.73
N GLY A 171 2.26 -12.75 1.42
CA GLY A 171 1.28 -12.44 0.38
C GLY A 171 0.61 -11.07 0.56
N GLN A 172 -0.43 -10.80 -0.21
CA GLN A 172 -1.12 -9.51 -0.23
C GLN A 172 -2.65 -9.68 -0.22
N SER A 173 -3.34 -8.76 0.44
CA SER A 173 -4.81 -8.66 0.39
C SER A 173 -5.24 -7.89 -0.87
N THR A 174 -4.73 -6.67 -1.03
CA THR A 174 -4.83 -5.85 -2.23
C THR A 174 -3.58 -4.99 -2.35
N CYS A 175 -3.09 -4.83 -3.58
CA CYS A 175 -2.02 -3.89 -3.90
C CYS A 175 -2.59 -2.79 -4.81
N ILE A 176 -2.26 -1.54 -4.51
CA ILE A 176 -2.68 -0.39 -5.32
C ILE A 176 -1.50 0.55 -5.55
N GLY A 177 -1.31 0.96 -6.80
CA GLY A 177 -0.56 2.15 -7.12
C GLY A 177 -1.52 3.33 -7.27
N ILE A 178 -1.36 4.36 -6.45
CA ILE A 178 -2.23 5.54 -6.44
C ILE A 178 -1.84 6.60 -7.47
N GLY A 179 -0.59 6.58 -7.92
CA GLY A 179 -0.08 7.46 -8.97
C GLY A 179 1.14 8.30 -8.57
N GLY A 180 2.00 8.57 -9.56
CA GLY A 180 3.19 9.41 -9.41
C GLY A 180 2.94 10.90 -9.68
N ASP A 181 1.74 11.28 -10.12
CA ASP A 181 1.43 12.66 -10.48
C ASP A 181 1.24 13.57 -9.24
N PRO A 182 1.36 14.90 -9.38
CA PRO A 182 1.15 15.84 -8.28
C PRO A 182 -0.30 15.86 -7.76
N ILE A 183 -1.26 15.56 -8.64
CA ILE A 183 -2.69 15.51 -8.32
C ILE A 183 -3.19 14.12 -8.71
N VAL A 184 -3.57 13.35 -7.71
CA VAL A 184 -4.12 11.99 -7.86
C VAL A 184 -5.54 11.94 -7.31
N GLY A 185 -6.33 10.99 -7.79
CA GLY A 185 -7.72 10.80 -7.34
C GLY A 185 -7.84 10.18 -5.96
N THR A 186 -7.07 9.12 -5.69
CA THR A 186 -7.06 8.39 -4.40
C THR A 186 -5.72 8.63 -3.74
N ARG A 187 -5.71 9.04 -2.47
CA ARG A 187 -4.49 9.35 -1.72
C ARG A 187 -4.17 8.26 -0.70
N PHE A 188 -3.02 8.36 -0.03
CA PHE A 188 -2.66 7.42 1.05
C PHE A 188 -3.71 7.36 2.15
N ALA A 189 -4.28 8.51 2.54
CA ALA A 189 -5.30 8.61 3.58
C ALA A 189 -6.55 7.77 3.25
N ASP A 190 -7.01 7.81 1.99
CA ASP A 190 -8.13 7.02 1.52
C ASP A 190 -7.86 5.52 1.65
N MET A 191 -6.67 5.09 1.20
CA MET A 191 -6.28 3.68 1.23
C MET A 191 -6.09 3.15 2.64
N LEU A 192 -5.52 3.96 3.53
CA LEU A 192 -5.40 3.61 4.94
C LEU A 192 -6.78 3.37 5.57
N ALA A 193 -7.76 4.23 5.28
CA ALA A 193 -9.13 4.04 5.77
C ALA A 193 -9.78 2.77 5.21
N LEU A 194 -9.60 2.48 3.91
CA LEU A 194 -10.11 1.25 3.29
C LEU A 194 -9.45 0.01 3.87
N TYR A 195 -8.13 0.02 4.06
CA TYR A 195 -7.40 -1.10 4.65
C TYR A 195 -7.76 -1.31 6.12
N GLU A 196 -7.97 -0.25 6.89
CA GLU A 196 -8.44 -0.36 8.28
C GLU A 196 -9.78 -1.10 8.36
N GLN A 197 -10.69 -0.82 7.43
CA GLN A 197 -12.02 -1.43 7.38
C GLN A 197 -12.03 -2.86 6.80
N ASP A 198 -11.04 -3.25 5.99
CA ASP A 198 -11.00 -4.58 5.38
C ASP A 198 -10.50 -5.66 6.36
N PRO A 199 -11.35 -6.58 6.84
CA PRO A 199 -10.92 -7.66 7.74
C PRO A 199 -9.92 -8.64 7.09
N GLY A 200 -9.78 -8.63 5.75
CA GLY A 200 -8.74 -9.41 5.05
C GLY A 200 -7.33 -8.82 5.15
N THR A 201 -7.21 -7.56 5.56
CA THR A 201 -5.94 -6.86 5.74
C THR A 201 -5.57 -6.82 7.23
N GLU A 202 -4.40 -7.34 7.59
CA GLU A 202 -3.87 -7.37 8.97
C GLU A 202 -2.65 -6.47 9.16
N ALA A 203 -1.96 -6.11 8.09
CA ALA A 203 -0.87 -5.13 8.10
C ALA A 203 -0.84 -4.34 6.79
N ILE A 204 -0.25 -3.15 6.82
CA ILE A 204 -0.21 -2.24 5.68
C ILE A 204 1.24 -1.86 5.37
N VAL A 205 1.61 -1.91 4.10
CA VAL A 205 2.85 -1.32 3.59
C VAL A 205 2.50 -0.05 2.81
N LEU A 206 3.11 1.06 3.20
CA LEU A 206 2.99 2.36 2.55
C LEU A 206 4.34 2.72 1.89
N ILE A 207 4.33 2.88 0.57
CA ILE A 207 5.52 3.19 -0.23
C ILE A 207 5.38 4.59 -0.82
N GLY A 208 5.95 5.57 -0.12
CA GLY A 208 6.00 6.96 -0.53
C GLY A 208 7.24 7.31 -1.36
N GLU A 209 7.31 8.57 -1.75
CA GLU A 209 8.44 9.17 -2.46
C GLU A 209 8.62 10.64 -2.05
N ILE A 210 9.63 11.31 -2.62
CA ILE A 210 9.83 12.75 -2.44
C ILE A 210 8.68 13.55 -3.08
N GLY A 211 8.50 14.78 -2.60
CA GLY A 211 7.52 15.73 -3.13
C GLY A 211 6.14 15.65 -2.48
N GLY A 212 5.45 16.79 -2.39
CA GLY A 212 4.16 16.92 -1.72
C GLY A 212 4.21 16.63 -0.21
N SER A 213 3.05 16.51 0.43
CA SER A 213 2.90 16.28 1.88
C SER A 213 2.03 15.07 2.24
N ASP A 214 1.67 14.23 1.25
CA ASP A 214 0.73 13.12 1.42
C ASP A 214 1.20 12.10 2.47
N GLU A 215 2.50 11.80 2.51
CA GLU A 215 3.12 10.91 3.48
C GLU A 215 3.04 11.47 4.92
N GLU A 216 3.25 12.78 5.08
CA GLU A 216 3.13 13.47 6.36
C GLU A 216 1.68 13.46 6.87
N ASP A 217 0.72 13.73 5.99
CA ASP A 217 -0.71 13.64 6.29
C ASP A 217 -1.10 12.20 6.66
N ALA A 218 -0.55 11.21 5.95
CA ALA A 218 -0.74 9.79 6.26
C ALA A 218 -0.17 9.44 7.64
N ALA A 219 1.02 9.93 8.01
CA ALA A 219 1.60 9.69 9.33
C ALA A 219 0.71 10.22 10.46
N LEU A 220 0.11 11.41 10.27
CA LEU A 220 -0.85 11.98 11.22
C LEU A 220 -2.12 11.14 11.33
N LEU A 221 -2.67 10.68 10.21
CA LEU A 221 -3.85 9.82 10.20
C LEU A 221 -3.58 8.48 10.89
N ILE A 222 -2.43 7.85 10.61
CA ILE A 222 -2.05 6.57 11.19
C ILE A 222 -2.01 6.67 12.71
N LYS A 223 -1.33 7.70 13.24
CA LYS A 223 -1.24 7.94 14.68
C LYS A 223 -2.60 8.16 15.34
N ARG A 224 -3.56 8.76 14.62
CA ARG A 224 -4.87 9.12 15.16
C ARG A 224 -5.88 7.98 15.13
N SER A 225 -5.91 7.19 14.06
CA SER A 225 -7.07 6.33 13.79
C SER A 225 -6.81 5.01 13.08
N ILE A 226 -5.56 4.70 12.69
CA ILE A 226 -5.26 3.40 12.06
C ILE A 226 -4.74 2.45 13.14
N THR A 227 -5.46 1.36 13.37
CA THR A 227 -5.10 0.40 14.41
C THR A 227 -4.25 -0.74 13.88
N LYS A 228 -4.35 -1.01 12.58
CA LYS A 228 -3.53 -2.01 11.91
C LYS A 228 -2.07 -1.57 11.82
N PRO A 229 -1.10 -2.47 12.05
CA PRO A 229 0.31 -2.15 11.91
C PRO A 229 0.64 -1.66 10.49
N VAL A 230 1.37 -0.54 10.43
CA VAL A 230 1.86 0.04 9.18
C VAL A 230 3.39 0.01 9.16
N VAL A 231 3.98 -0.34 8.02
CA VAL A 231 5.40 -0.17 7.71
C VAL A 231 5.54 0.77 6.52
N ALA A 232 6.45 1.73 6.61
CA ALA A 232 6.67 2.72 5.56
C ALA A 232 8.02 2.50 4.84
N PHE A 233 8.08 2.88 3.57
CA PHE A 233 9.30 3.10 2.81
C PHE A 233 9.17 4.41 2.04
N VAL A 234 10.23 5.22 1.98
CA VAL A 234 10.25 6.48 1.23
C VAL A 234 11.40 6.45 0.23
N ALA A 235 11.06 6.53 -1.05
CA ALA A 235 12.02 6.61 -2.15
C ALA A 235 12.64 8.01 -2.27
N GLY A 236 13.78 8.12 -2.95
CA GLY A 236 14.43 9.40 -3.23
C GLY A 236 15.33 9.95 -2.11
N GLN A 237 15.80 9.09 -1.18
CA GLN A 237 16.70 9.48 -0.08
C GLN A 237 17.99 10.18 -0.54
N THR A 238 18.46 9.87 -1.75
CA THR A 238 19.67 10.44 -2.36
C THR A 238 19.36 11.42 -3.49
N ALA A 239 18.10 11.86 -3.62
CA ALA A 239 17.71 12.77 -4.69
C ALA A 239 18.33 14.17 -4.49
N PRO A 240 18.91 14.78 -5.53
CA PRO A 240 19.41 16.14 -5.44
C PRO A 240 18.24 17.15 -5.32
N PRO A 241 18.39 18.24 -4.55
CA PRO A 241 17.37 19.28 -4.44
C PRO A 241 17.01 19.91 -5.80
N GLY A 242 15.75 20.31 -5.98
CA GLY A 242 15.28 21.04 -7.16
C GLY A 242 15.23 20.23 -8.47
N LYS A 243 15.53 18.93 -8.43
CA LYS A 243 15.47 18.04 -9.60
C LYS A 243 14.22 17.18 -9.55
N ARG A 244 13.52 17.11 -10.68
CA ARG A 244 12.42 16.14 -10.89
C ARG A 244 12.99 14.75 -11.14
N MET A 245 12.49 13.75 -10.42
CA MET A 245 12.95 12.36 -10.48
C MET A 245 11.93 11.47 -11.17
N GLY A 246 11.94 11.44 -12.51
CA GLY A 246 11.00 10.61 -13.30
C GLY A 246 9.57 11.10 -13.20
N HIS A 247 8.85 10.68 -12.15
CA HIS A 247 7.46 11.08 -11.89
C HIS A 247 7.32 12.60 -11.79
N ALA A 248 6.18 13.10 -12.29
CA ALA A 248 5.86 14.52 -12.26
C ALA A 248 5.78 15.08 -10.83
N GLY A 249 5.30 14.29 -9.86
CA GLY A 249 5.20 14.66 -8.45
C GLY A 249 6.51 14.52 -7.65
N ALA A 250 7.53 13.85 -8.18
CA ALA A 250 8.78 13.57 -7.48
C ALA A 250 9.78 14.74 -7.60
N ILE A 251 9.43 15.88 -7.03
CA ILE A 251 10.28 17.08 -6.98
C ILE A 251 10.33 17.64 -5.56
N VAL A 252 11.54 17.94 -5.08
CA VAL A 252 11.76 18.66 -3.82
C VAL A 252 11.75 20.16 -4.12
N SER A 253 10.85 20.90 -3.48
CA SER A 253 10.70 22.36 -3.69
C SER A 253 10.71 23.10 -2.35
N GLY A 254 11.44 24.24 -2.31
CA GLY A 254 11.46 25.13 -1.14
C GLY A 254 11.99 24.49 0.15
N GLY A 255 12.78 23.43 0.06
CA GLY A 255 13.29 22.70 1.24
C GLY A 255 12.28 21.76 1.91
N SER A 256 11.08 21.62 1.35
CA SER A 256 10.01 20.75 1.86
C SER A 256 9.78 19.54 0.94
N GLY A 257 9.24 18.45 1.50
CA GLY A 257 8.94 17.23 0.76
C GLY A 257 10.16 16.35 0.54
N THR A 258 11.21 16.51 1.36
CA THR A 258 12.37 15.63 1.33
C THR A 258 12.03 14.24 1.86
N ALA A 259 12.77 13.22 1.40
CA ALA A 259 12.58 11.87 1.92
C ALA A 259 12.89 11.81 3.42
N GLN A 260 13.93 12.52 3.86
CA GLN A 260 14.37 12.59 5.26
C GLN A 260 13.27 13.13 6.17
N GLU A 261 12.58 14.20 5.78
CA GLU A 261 11.46 14.76 6.55
C GLU A 261 10.30 13.79 6.64
N LYS A 262 9.90 13.16 5.52
CA LYS A 262 8.83 12.15 5.48
C LYS A 262 9.16 10.96 6.38
N MET A 263 10.39 10.46 6.31
CA MET A 263 10.87 9.37 7.18
C MET A 263 10.83 9.77 8.66
N ALA A 264 11.28 10.99 9.01
CA ALA A 264 11.23 11.49 10.37
C ALA A 264 9.79 11.63 10.89
N ARG A 265 8.83 12.02 10.03
CA ARG A 265 7.40 12.09 10.38
C ARG A 265 6.82 10.70 10.66
N PHE A 266 7.12 9.71 9.84
CA PHE A 266 6.70 8.34 10.11
C PHE A 266 7.31 7.80 11.42
N GLN A 267 8.61 8.01 11.63
CA GLN A 267 9.28 7.59 12.87
C GLN A 267 8.69 8.27 14.11
N GLY A 268 8.42 9.59 14.05
CA GLY A 268 7.78 10.34 15.13
C GLY A 268 6.33 9.93 15.40
N ALA A 269 5.68 9.27 14.45
CA ALA A 269 4.37 8.62 14.61
C ALA A 269 4.47 7.16 15.10
N GLY A 270 5.69 6.65 15.33
CA GLY A 270 5.91 5.27 15.78
C GLY A 270 5.82 4.22 14.66
N ILE A 271 5.88 4.65 13.41
CA ILE A 271 5.78 3.79 12.23
C ILE A 271 7.20 3.34 11.84
N PRO A 272 7.49 2.02 11.79
CA PRO A 272 8.77 1.53 11.29
C PRO A 272 8.99 1.96 9.85
N VAL A 273 10.17 2.51 9.58
CA VAL A 273 10.58 2.95 8.24
C VAL A 273 11.71 2.06 7.75
N ALA A 274 11.47 1.33 6.67
CA ALA A 274 12.48 0.52 6.01
C ALA A 274 13.51 1.41 5.30
N LYS A 275 14.79 1.07 5.42
CA LYS A 275 15.88 1.74 4.69
C LYS A 275 16.00 1.22 3.26
N THR A 276 15.74 -0.07 3.08
CA THR A 276 15.73 -0.74 1.79
C THR A 276 14.47 -1.60 1.63
N PRO A 277 13.97 -1.84 0.40
CA PRO A 277 12.76 -2.63 0.19
C PRO A 277 12.83 -4.05 0.79
N SER A 278 14.02 -4.65 0.84
CA SER A 278 14.22 -6.01 1.38
C SER A 278 14.04 -6.11 2.91
N GLU A 279 14.04 -5.00 3.65
CA GLU A 279 13.77 -4.99 5.08
C GLU A 279 12.26 -5.10 5.40
N ILE A 280 11.39 -4.73 4.46
CA ILE A 280 9.94 -4.61 4.68
C ILE A 280 9.31 -5.92 5.19
N PRO A 281 9.59 -7.11 4.62
CA PRO A 281 8.99 -8.34 5.13
C PRO A 281 9.31 -8.62 6.60
N GLY A 282 10.56 -8.35 7.02
CA GLY A 282 10.99 -8.52 8.40
C GLY A 282 10.27 -7.58 9.37
N LEU A 283 10.08 -6.31 8.96
CA LEU A 283 9.33 -5.32 9.75
C LEU A 283 7.85 -5.69 9.88
N ILE A 284 7.22 -6.17 8.80
CA ILE A 284 5.83 -6.64 8.83
C ILE A 284 5.68 -7.86 9.77
N LEU A 285 6.57 -8.85 9.66
CA LEU A 285 6.57 -10.00 10.56
C LEU A 285 6.73 -9.58 12.03
N ALA A 286 7.62 -8.63 12.31
CA ALA A 286 7.80 -8.10 13.66
C ALA A 286 6.54 -7.38 14.16
N ALA A 287 5.86 -6.61 13.30
CA ALA A 287 4.66 -5.87 13.66
C ALA A 287 3.43 -6.75 13.88
N LEU A 288 3.34 -7.89 13.16
CA LEU A 288 2.27 -8.88 13.32
C LEU A 288 2.48 -9.81 14.52
N ARG A 289 3.64 -9.81 15.17
CA ARG A 289 3.87 -10.63 16.37
C ARG A 289 3.02 -10.11 17.53
N PRO A 290 2.37 -11.01 18.30
CA PRO A 290 1.68 -10.61 19.52
C PRO A 290 2.67 -9.90 20.45
N LYS A 291 2.32 -8.70 20.94
CA LYS A 291 3.11 -8.05 22.00
C LYS A 291 3.13 -8.98 23.19
N ARG A 292 4.25 -9.65 23.45
CA ARG A 292 4.46 -10.45 24.67
C ARG A 292 4.15 -9.53 25.84
N LYS A 293 3.10 -9.83 26.62
CA LYS A 293 2.91 -9.20 27.93
C LYS A 293 4.20 -9.43 28.69
N SER A 294 4.91 -8.35 29.06
CA SER A 294 6.11 -8.39 29.88
C SER A 294 5.71 -8.81 31.30
N GLY A 295 5.32 -10.07 31.47
CA GLY A 295 5.09 -10.72 32.75
C GLY A 295 6.40 -11.15 33.39
N LEU A 296 7.40 -10.26 33.47
CA LEU A 296 8.48 -10.44 34.41
C LEU A 296 7.97 -9.92 35.76
N LYS A 297 7.18 -10.74 36.47
CA LYS A 297 7.06 -10.58 37.92
C LYS A 297 8.46 -10.76 38.46
N LEU A 298 9.11 -9.66 38.82
CA LEU A 298 10.31 -9.67 39.63
C LEU A 298 9.98 -10.50 40.87
N LEU A 299 10.48 -11.74 40.95
CA LEU A 299 10.46 -12.53 42.16
C LEU A 299 11.29 -11.76 43.18
N ARG A 300 10.64 -10.88 43.94
CA ARG A 300 11.22 -10.28 45.14
C ARG A 300 11.63 -11.44 46.03
N GLY A 301 12.95 -11.61 46.18
CA GLY A 301 13.53 -12.66 47.00
C GLY A 301 12.88 -12.69 48.38
N ARG A 302 12.38 -13.86 48.76
CA ARG A 302 12.13 -14.16 50.18
C ARG A 302 13.48 -14.03 50.88
N ARG A 303 13.69 -12.92 51.60
CA ARG A 303 14.71 -12.82 52.64
C ARG A 303 14.46 -13.97 53.62
N THR A 304 15.31 -14.99 53.55
CA THR A 304 15.42 -15.98 54.60
C THR A 304 15.92 -15.26 55.85
N LYS A 305 15.07 -15.21 56.88
CA LYS A 305 15.47 -14.73 58.21
C LYS A 305 16.56 -15.67 58.73
N ALA A 306 17.74 -15.10 59.00
CA ALA A 306 18.81 -15.81 59.70
C ALA A 306 18.33 -16.26 61.10
N PRO A 307 18.71 -17.45 61.59
CA PRO A 307 18.35 -17.88 62.94
C PRO A 307 19.12 -17.06 63.97
N LYS A 308 18.40 -16.55 64.98
CA LYS A 308 18.98 -15.88 66.15
C LYS A 308 19.93 -16.83 66.88
N GLY A 309 21.16 -16.38 67.07
CA GLY A 309 22.19 -17.10 67.83
C GLY A 309 21.77 -17.32 69.28
N LYS A 310 22.01 -18.54 69.78
CA LYS A 310 21.99 -18.86 71.21
C LYS A 310 23.34 -18.49 71.81
N SER A 311 23.30 -17.68 72.86
CA SER A 311 24.43 -17.35 73.73
C SER A 311 25.05 -18.59 74.35
N LYS A 312 26.39 -18.72 74.28
CA LYS A 312 27.15 -19.57 75.20
C LYS A 312 28.28 -18.76 75.84
N THR A 313 28.24 -18.77 77.16
CA THR A 313 29.15 -18.20 78.17
C THR A 313 30.59 -18.74 78.02
N PRO A 314 31.63 -17.99 78.40
CA PRO A 314 33.00 -18.48 78.34
C PRO A 314 33.38 -19.22 79.63
N GLN A 315 33.99 -20.40 79.50
CA GLN A 315 34.76 -21.02 80.60
C GLN A 315 36.22 -21.18 80.19
N ARG A 316 37.08 -20.67 81.07
CA ARG A 316 38.54 -20.72 81.02
C ARG A 316 39.06 -22.10 81.44
N ALA A 317 40.14 -22.50 80.76
CA ALA A 317 41.33 -23.23 81.22
C ALA A 317 41.15 -24.62 81.88
N SER A 318 41.87 -25.63 81.37
CA SER A 318 43.28 -25.88 81.73
C SER A 318 43.80 -27.25 81.26
N LYS A 319 45.13 -27.31 81.10
CA LYS A 319 46.05 -28.47 81.10
C LYS A 319 46.27 -29.29 79.81
N LEU A 320 47.38 -28.93 79.15
CA LEU A 320 48.52 -29.77 78.71
C LEU A 320 48.65 -31.16 79.41
N PRO A 321 49.44 -32.15 78.90
CA PRO A 321 50.60 -31.96 78.00
C PRO A 321 50.91 -33.05 76.94
N ARG A 322 51.92 -32.75 76.10
CA ARG A 322 52.99 -33.67 75.58
C ARG A 322 52.52 -34.77 74.61
N ARG A 323 53.11 -34.99 73.42
CA ARG A 323 54.53 -35.26 73.11
C ARG A 323 54.65 -35.40 71.56
N ARG A 324 55.66 -34.78 70.94
CA ARG A 324 56.79 -35.40 70.20
C ARG A 324 56.44 -36.10 68.88
N ALA A 325 56.93 -35.52 67.78
CA ALA A 325 58.04 -36.03 66.94
C ALA A 325 57.49 -36.90 65.79
N ARG A 326 57.86 -36.73 64.53
CA ARG A 326 58.96 -36.05 63.85
C ARG A 326 58.45 -35.59 62.48
#